data_AF-X0STH3-F1
#
_entry.id   AF-X0STH3-F1
#
_cell.length_a   1.000
_cell.length_b   1.000
_cell.length_c   1.000
_cell.angle_alpha   90.00
_cell.angle_beta   90.00
_cell.angle_gamma   90.00
#
_symmetry.space_group_name_H-M   'P 1'
#
loop_
_entity.id
_entity.type
_entity.pdbx_description
1 polymer ?
#
loop_
_entity_poly.entity_id
_entity_poly.type
_entity_poly.pdbx_seq_one_letter_code
_entity_poly.pdbx_strand_id
1 'polypeptide(L)'
;DAEAVSLFGPSFGYRTVNALYFVGGKYYIELVGSSESEELFNAISQVAKNVQNDLAPTGTEIPQFSYFPRQGLIAETIKLYISDGFGFGDWTDVFTGQYKINEEVVTVFFSDCGDDRTAKTVAENYYNFSIGSGGTEKESKQLPGKIIDIFGATEIVFAAGRFVAGVHEADNEAAAIKAAIMLKDNLTKAPVK
;
A
#
# COMPACT_ATOMS: atom_id res chain seq x y z
N ASP A 1 -22.66 -9.61 8.09
CA ASP A 1 -21.23 -9.94 8.24
C ASP A 1 -20.61 -10.26 6.90
N ALA A 2 -19.34 -9.88 6.71
CA ALA A 2 -18.59 -10.10 5.48
C ALA A 2 -17.60 -11.26 5.68
N GLU A 3 -17.58 -12.20 4.74
CA GLU A 3 -16.74 -13.40 4.81
C GLU A 3 -15.84 -13.50 3.59
N ALA A 4 -14.55 -13.79 3.78
CA ALA A 4 -13.64 -14.04 2.69
C ALA A 4 -14.08 -15.29 1.90
N VAL A 5 -14.01 -15.23 0.58
CA VAL A 5 -14.48 -16.32 -0.28
C VAL A 5 -13.30 -16.94 -1.03
N SER A 6 -12.91 -18.17 -0.66
CA SER A 6 -11.87 -18.96 -1.36
C SER A 6 -12.30 -19.47 -2.75
N LEU A 7 -13.42 -19.00 -3.30
CA LEU A 7 -13.89 -19.38 -4.64
C LEU A 7 -12.94 -18.94 -5.76
N PHE A 8 -12.07 -17.95 -5.50
CA PHE A 8 -11.34 -17.22 -6.54
C PHE A 8 -9.84 -17.07 -6.24
N GLY A 9 -9.07 -18.17 -6.17
CA GLY A 9 -7.59 -18.10 -6.10
C GLY A 9 -7.05 -17.13 -5.02
N PRO A 10 -5.84 -16.55 -5.16
CA PRO A 10 -5.29 -15.62 -4.19
C PRO A 10 -5.93 -14.21 -4.25
N SER A 11 -7.19 -14.07 -4.65
CA SER A 11 -7.79 -12.77 -5.04
C SER A 11 -8.64 -12.15 -3.94
N PHE A 12 -8.50 -10.83 -3.79
CA PHE A 12 -9.32 -9.93 -2.98
C PHE A 12 -10.82 -10.10 -3.29
N GLY A 13 -11.51 -10.95 -2.52
CA GLY A 13 -12.93 -11.16 -2.66
C GLY A 13 -13.60 -11.56 -1.36
N TYR A 14 -14.80 -11.05 -1.14
CA TYR A 14 -15.62 -11.34 0.04
C TYR A 14 -17.09 -11.45 -0.36
N ARG A 15 -17.89 -12.12 0.49
CA ARG A 15 -19.34 -12.18 0.36
C ARG A 15 -20.01 -11.50 1.53
N THR A 16 -21.23 -11.06 1.32
CA THR A 16 -22.23 -10.78 2.35
C THR A 16 -23.38 -11.79 2.21
N VAL A 17 -24.45 -11.61 2.98
CA VAL A 17 -25.64 -12.48 2.97
C VAL A 17 -26.32 -12.58 1.61
N ASN A 18 -26.24 -11.55 0.76
CA ASN A 18 -26.89 -11.51 -0.54
C ASN A 18 -25.97 -11.08 -1.69
N ALA A 19 -24.69 -10.85 -1.44
CA ALA A 19 -23.79 -10.31 -2.47
C ALA A 19 -22.40 -10.94 -2.45
N LEU A 20 -21.73 -10.82 -3.59
CA LEU A 20 -20.36 -11.25 -3.80
C LEU A 20 -19.56 -10.11 -4.42
N TYR A 21 -18.40 -9.85 -3.85
CA TYR A 21 -17.48 -8.77 -4.21
C TYR A 21 -16.13 -9.39 -4.56
N PHE A 22 -15.55 -9.03 -5.70
CA PHE A 22 -14.24 -9.53 -6.09
C PHE A 22 -13.55 -8.62 -7.11
N VAL A 23 -12.24 -8.80 -7.26
CA VAL A 23 -11.45 -8.18 -8.31
C VAL A 23 -11.27 -9.16 -9.48
N GLY A 24 -11.59 -8.71 -10.69
CA GLY A 24 -11.38 -9.44 -11.95
C GLY A 24 -10.66 -8.55 -12.97
N GLY A 25 -9.40 -8.87 -13.29
CA GLY A 25 -8.56 -8.00 -14.12
C GLY A 25 -8.41 -6.62 -13.47
N LYS A 26 -8.76 -5.56 -14.20
CA LYS A 26 -8.75 -4.16 -13.71
C LYS A 26 -10.05 -3.70 -13.03
N TYR A 27 -11.02 -4.58 -12.87
CA TYR A 27 -12.36 -4.24 -12.41
C TYR A 27 -12.58 -4.72 -10.98
N TYR A 28 -13.16 -3.83 -10.16
CA TYR A 28 -13.84 -4.22 -8.94
C TYR A 28 -15.30 -4.53 -9.28
N ILE A 29 -15.77 -5.71 -8.90
CA ILE A 29 -17.04 -6.27 -9.34
C ILE A 29 -17.90 -6.53 -8.11
N GLU A 30 -19.13 -6.02 -8.15
CA GLU A 30 -20.16 -6.29 -7.16
C GLU A 30 -21.33 -7.04 -7.82
N LEU A 31 -21.66 -8.22 -7.32
CA LEU A 31 -22.82 -8.97 -7.72
C LEU A 31 -23.78 -9.04 -6.54
N VAL A 32 -24.86 -8.28 -6.61
CA VAL A 32 -25.83 -8.13 -5.52
C VAL A 32 -27.14 -8.80 -5.89
N GLY A 33 -27.55 -9.78 -5.08
CA GLY A 33 -28.84 -10.43 -5.18
C GLY A 33 -29.96 -9.53 -4.65
N SER A 34 -31.12 -9.61 -5.28
CA SER A 34 -32.33 -8.89 -4.85
C SER A 34 -32.88 -9.36 -3.49
N SER A 35 -32.46 -10.53 -3.01
CA SER A 35 -32.86 -11.09 -1.72
C SER A 35 -31.78 -11.99 -1.13
N GLU A 36 -31.90 -12.29 0.16
CA GLU A 36 -31.11 -13.31 0.85
C GLU A 36 -31.68 -14.69 0.51
N SER A 37 -31.01 -15.42 -0.37
CA SER A 37 -31.41 -16.78 -0.79
C SER A 37 -30.18 -17.57 -1.23
N GLU A 38 -30.05 -18.81 -0.75
CA GLU A 38 -28.96 -19.71 -1.19
C GLU A 38 -29.03 -20.00 -2.70
N GLU A 39 -30.25 -20.14 -3.24
CA GLU A 39 -30.44 -20.36 -4.68
C GLU A 39 -29.92 -19.18 -5.50
N LEU A 40 -30.23 -17.96 -5.05
CA LEU A 40 -29.76 -16.74 -5.70
C LEU A 40 -28.25 -16.57 -5.54
N PHE A 41 -27.69 -16.90 -4.37
CA PHE A 41 -26.25 -16.85 -4.13
C PHE A 41 -25.49 -17.85 -5.01
N ASN A 42 -26.05 -19.05 -5.24
CA ASN A 42 -25.49 -20.03 -6.16
C ASN A 42 -25.50 -19.50 -7.61
N ALA A 43 -26.58 -18.83 -8.04
CA ALA A 43 -26.65 -18.19 -9.34
C ALA A 43 -25.61 -17.05 -9.48
N ILE A 44 -25.48 -16.20 -8.47
CA ILE A 44 -24.45 -15.14 -8.39
C ILE A 44 -23.04 -15.74 -8.49
N SER A 45 -22.78 -16.82 -7.77
CA SER A 45 -21.48 -17.50 -7.79
C SER A 45 -21.15 -18.10 -9.16
N GLN A 46 -22.16 -18.59 -9.89
CA GLN A 46 -21.98 -19.09 -11.25
C GLN A 46 -21.71 -17.96 -12.24
N VAL A 47 -22.42 -16.82 -12.11
CA VAL A 47 -22.14 -15.62 -12.89
C VAL A 47 -20.72 -15.12 -12.62
N ALA A 48 -20.30 -15.07 -11.36
CA ALA A 48 -18.96 -14.64 -10.96
C ALA A 48 -17.85 -15.46 -11.64
N LYS A 49 -18.00 -16.79 -11.66
CA LYS A 49 -17.06 -17.68 -12.36
C LYS A 49 -16.99 -17.39 -13.86
N ASN A 50 -18.13 -17.17 -14.50
CA ASN A 50 -18.18 -16.86 -15.93
C ASN A 50 -17.54 -15.49 -16.23
N VAL A 51 -17.89 -14.47 -15.46
CA VAL A 51 -17.31 -13.12 -15.56
C VAL A 51 -15.80 -13.18 -15.37
N GLN A 52 -15.30 -13.96 -14.41
CA GLN A 52 -13.87 -14.11 -14.18
C GLN A 52 -13.16 -14.80 -15.35
N ASN A 53 -13.78 -15.80 -15.98
CA ASN A 53 -13.20 -16.48 -17.15
C ASN A 53 -13.15 -15.58 -18.38
N ASP A 54 -14.15 -14.70 -18.55
CA ASP A 54 -14.25 -13.78 -19.69
C ASP A 54 -13.34 -12.54 -19.51
N LEU A 55 -13.17 -12.11 -18.27
CA LEU A 55 -12.18 -11.09 -17.92
C LEU A 55 -10.80 -11.74 -17.95
N ALA A 56 -10.19 -11.76 -19.14
CA ALA A 56 -8.82 -12.23 -19.34
C ALA A 56 -7.93 -11.77 -18.19
N PRO A 57 -7.06 -12.62 -17.62
CA PRO A 57 -6.16 -12.23 -16.55
C PRO A 57 -5.16 -11.23 -17.12
N THR A 58 -5.53 -9.95 -17.17
CA THR A 58 -4.61 -8.85 -17.37
C THR A 58 -3.90 -8.66 -16.04
N GLY A 59 -3.00 -9.59 -15.70
CA GLY A 59 -2.24 -9.60 -14.46
C GLY A 59 -3.11 -9.60 -13.20
N THR A 60 -3.21 -10.75 -12.52
CA THR A 60 -3.66 -10.77 -11.12
C THR A 60 -2.68 -10.07 -10.17
N GLU A 61 -1.55 -9.61 -10.69
CA GLU A 61 -0.53 -8.89 -9.94
C GLU A 61 -0.78 -7.39 -10.06
N ILE A 62 -1.06 -6.75 -8.93
CA ILE A 62 -0.96 -5.30 -8.79
C ILE A 62 0.54 -4.97 -8.92
N PRO A 63 1.00 -4.34 -10.02
CA PRO A 63 2.44 -4.21 -10.29
C PRO A 63 3.20 -3.49 -9.18
N GLN A 64 2.51 -2.59 -8.47
CA GLN A 64 3.04 -1.85 -7.33
C GLN A 64 3.45 -2.76 -6.17
N PHE A 65 2.87 -3.95 -6.04
CA PHE A 65 3.28 -4.90 -5.01
C PHE A 65 4.72 -5.39 -5.23
N SER A 66 5.20 -5.40 -6.47
CA SER A 66 6.60 -5.76 -6.78
C SER A 66 7.61 -4.71 -6.27
N TYR A 67 7.15 -3.49 -5.98
CA TYR A 67 7.99 -2.42 -5.43
C TYR A 67 8.23 -2.58 -3.93
N PHE A 68 7.48 -3.43 -3.23
CA PHE A 68 7.80 -3.84 -1.87
C PHE A 68 8.87 -4.94 -1.87
N PRO A 69 9.97 -4.78 -1.10
CA PRO A 69 10.87 -5.89 -0.79
C PRO A 69 10.11 -7.11 -0.23
N ARG A 70 10.25 -8.30 -0.83
CA ARG A 70 9.49 -9.47 -0.34
C ARG A 70 9.94 -9.96 1.04
N GLN A 71 11.20 -9.78 1.39
CA GLN A 71 11.74 -10.28 2.65
C GLN A 71 11.26 -9.45 3.83
N GLY A 72 10.59 -10.09 4.79
CA GLY A 72 10.09 -9.46 6.01
C GLY A 72 8.73 -8.76 5.87
N LEU A 73 8.19 -8.66 4.65
CA LEU A 73 6.86 -8.10 4.40
C LEU A 73 5.76 -9.01 4.97
N ILE A 74 4.80 -8.41 5.67
CA ILE A 74 3.57 -9.04 6.13
C ILE A 74 2.53 -8.81 5.03
N ALA A 75 2.36 -9.75 4.10
CA ALA A 75 1.70 -9.53 2.82
C ALA A 75 0.26 -9.01 2.92
N GLU A 76 -0.50 -9.46 3.93
CA GLU A 76 -1.88 -9.07 4.21
C GLU A 76 -2.03 -7.63 4.71
N THR A 77 -0.93 -6.93 4.99
CA THR A 77 -0.94 -5.55 5.51
C THR A 77 -0.81 -4.50 4.41
N ILE A 78 -0.70 -4.90 3.14
CA ILE A 78 -0.61 -3.95 2.04
C ILE A 78 -1.93 -3.20 1.91
N LYS A 79 -1.87 -1.86 1.92
CA LYS A 79 -3.03 -0.98 1.72
C LYS A 79 -2.72 0.09 0.69
N LEU A 80 -3.75 0.60 0.04
CA LEU A 80 -3.68 1.75 -0.87
C LEU A 80 -4.55 2.88 -0.30
N TYR A 81 -3.95 4.05 -0.13
CA TYR A 81 -4.66 5.31 0.14
C TYR A 81 -4.73 6.10 -1.16
N ILE A 82 -5.95 6.29 -1.69
CA ILE A 82 -6.16 6.98 -2.97
C ILE A 82 -5.81 8.47 -2.86
N SER A 83 -6.14 9.10 -1.74
CA SER A 83 -5.80 10.48 -1.41
C SER A 83 -5.59 10.64 0.09
N ASP A 84 -4.98 11.76 0.48
CA ASP A 84 -4.94 12.24 1.88
C ASP A 84 -4.35 11.24 2.89
N GLY A 85 -3.42 10.39 2.44
CA GLY A 85 -2.75 9.42 3.31
C GLY A 85 -2.12 10.10 4.52
N PHE A 86 -2.26 9.55 5.72
CA PHE A 86 -1.68 10.15 6.93
C PHE A 86 -2.12 11.62 7.19
N GLY A 87 -3.23 12.06 6.60
CA GLY A 87 -3.72 13.44 6.71
C GLY A 87 -3.00 14.47 5.82
N PHE A 88 -2.10 14.05 4.92
CA PHE A 88 -1.38 14.95 4.03
C PHE A 88 -2.00 15.03 2.63
N GLY A 89 -2.48 16.22 2.26
CA GLY A 89 -3.33 16.43 1.09
C GLY A 89 -2.65 16.31 -0.28
N ASP A 90 -1.33 16.41 -0.37
CA ASP A 90 -0.63 16.21 -1.66
C ASP A 90 -0.42 14.72 -1.97
N TRP A 91 -0.90 13.81 -1.10
CA TRP A 91 -0.84 12.38 -1.38
C TRP A 91 -1.84 11.94 -2.44
N THR A 92 -1.34 11.16 -3.38
CA THR A 92 -2.14 10.33 -4.28
C THR A 92 -1.52 8.94 -4.37
N ASP A 93 -2.37 7.92 -4.44
CA ASP A 93 -1.97 6.51 -4.62
C ASP A 93 -0.83 6.04 -3.70
N VAL A 94 -0.96 6.28 -2.39
CA VAL A 94 0.05 5.86 -1.40
C VAL A 94 -0.16 4.39 -1.06
N PHE A 95 0.81 3.56 -1.46
CA PHE A 95 0.88 2.18 -1.05
C PHE A 95 1.60 2.10 0.30
N THR A 96 1.05 1.33 1.23
CA THR A 96 1.67 1.02 2.52
C THR A 96 1.84 -0.48 2.67
N GLY A 97 2.79 -0.91 3.49
CA GLY A 97 2.96 -2.30 3.88
C GLY A 97 3.75 -2.40 5.17
N GLN A 98 3.45 -3.39 6.00
CA GLN A 98 4.16 -3.61 7.26
C GLN A 98 5.26 -4.64 7.11
N TYR A 99 6.39 -4.38 7.74
CA TYR A 99 7.54 -5.26 7.79
C TYR A 99 7.83 -5.68 9.22
N LYS A 100 8.12 -6.96 9.39
CA LYS A 100 8.76 -7.44 10.61
C LYS A 100 10.27 -7.30 10.48
N ILE A 101 10.84 -6.32 11.17
CA ILE A 101 12.28 -6.06 11.22
C ILE A 101 12.76 -6.43 12.62
N ASN A 102 13.42 -7.59 12.72
CA ASN A 102 13.73 -8.24 14.01
C ASN A 102 12.42 -8.57 14.77
N GLU A 103 12.20 -7.96 15.95
CA GLU A 103 10.98 -8.11 16.74
C GLU A 103 9.98 -6.95 16.54
N GLU A 104 10.37 -5.92 15.78
CA GLU A 104 9.57 -4.71 15.56
C GLU A 104 8.71 -4.82 14.30
N VAL A 105 7.54 -4.18 14.33
CA VAL A 105 6.68 -4.01 13.16
C VAL A 105 6.77 -2.57 12.69
N VAL A 106 7.16 -2.37 11.43
CA VAL A 106 7.36 -1.05 10.83
C VAL A 106 6.46 -0.90 9.61
N THR A 107 5.74 0.21 9.53
CA THR A 107 4.94 0.56 8.35
C THR A 107 5.80 1.36 7.38
N VAL A 108 6.03 0.83 6.18
CA VAL A 108 6.65 1.58 5.09
C VAL A 108 5.59 2.07 4.11
N PHE A 109 5.90 3.13 3.37
CA PHE A 109 5.03 3.65 2.32
C PHE A 109 5.81 4.10 1.09
N PHE A 110 5.13 4.13 -0.06
CA PHE A 110 5.60 4.85 -1.24
C PHE A 110 4.43 5.34 -2.11
N SER A 111 4.70 6.35 -2.92
CA SER A 111 3.85 6.80 -4.03
C SER A 111 4.73 7.04 -5.27
N ASP A 112 4.17 6.78 -6.45
CA ASP A 112 4.81 7.01 -7.74
C ASP A 112 4.42 8.39 -8.27
N CYS A 113 5.35 9.34 -8.23
CA CYS A 113 5.13 10.73 -8.65
C CYS A 113 5.42 10.95 -10.15
N GLY A 114 5.72 9.90 -10.91
CA GLY A 114 6.03 9.98 -12.34
C GLY A 114 7.46 10.43 -12.66
N ASP A 115 8.02 11.41 -11.93
CA ASP A 115 9.39 11.90 -12.13
C ASP A 115 10.11 12.34 -10.83
N ASP A 116 11.44 12.45 -10.92
CA ASP A 116 12.34 12.77 -9.79
C ASP A 116 12.15 14.17 -9.22
N ARG A 117 11.79 15.16 -10.05
CA ARG A 117 11.53 16.52 -9.55
C ARG A 117 10.26 16.53 -8.73
N THR A 118 9.20 15.94 -9.24
CA THR A 118 7.90 15.85 -8.56
C THR A 118 8.04 15.08 -7.25
N ALA A 119 8.73 13.94 -7.26
CA ALA A 119 8.99 13.17 -6.04
C ALA A 119 9.75 13.96 -4.97
N LYS A 120 10.77 14.73 -5.35
CA LYS A 120 11.51 15.61 -4.42
C LYS A 120 10.62 16.72 -3.85
N THR A 121 9.77 17.33 -4.67
CA THR A 121 8.83 18.34 -4.20
C THR A 121 7.82 17.75 -3.22
N VAL A 122 7.24 16.59 -3.51
CA VAL A 122 6.28 15.93 -2.60
C VAL A 122 6.96 15.50 -1.30
N ALA A 123 8.18 14.95 -1.36
CA ALA A 123 8.96 14.59 -0.17
C ALA A 123 9.22 15.81 0.74
N GLU A 124 9.59 16.95 0.14
CA GLU A 124 9.81 18.20 0.86
C GLU A 124 8.52 18.77 1.45
N ASN A 125 7.41 18.72 0.71
CA ASN A 125 6.11 19.17 1.23
C ASN A 125 5.64 18.30 2.40
N TYR A 126 5.82 16.98 2.32
CA TYR A 126 5.48 16.07 3.42
C TYR A 126 6.36 16.30 4.64
N TYR A 127 7.67 16.51 4.45
CA TYR A 127 8.58 16.92 5.52
C TYR A 127 8.09 18.20 6.21
N ASN A 128 7.78 19.24 5.44
CA ASN A 128 7.29 20.52 5.99
C ASN A 128 5.94 20.37 6.71
N PHE A 129 5.05 19.52 6.19
CA PHE A 129 3.80 19.17 6.86
C PHE A 129 4.04 18.48 8.21
N SER A 130 4.95 17.52 8.27
CA SER A 130 5.30 16.82 9.51
C SER A 130 5.92 17.76 10.56
N ILE A 131 6.82 18.65 10.15
CA ILE A 131 7.37 19.68 11.06
C ILE A 131 6.28 20.65 11.52
N GLY A 132 5.42 21.12 10.61
CA GLY A 132 4.29 22.00 10.93
C GLY A 132 3.28 21.36 11.89
N SER A 133 3.19 20.02 11.87
CA SER A 133 2.35 19.21 12.76
C SER A 133 2.97 18.93 14.13
N GLY A 134 4.12 19.53 14.44
CA GLY A 134 4.82 19.38 15.72
C GLY A 134 6.00 18.41 15.70
N GLY A 135 6.40 17.93 14.52
CA GLY A 135 7.57 17.09 14.34
C GLY A 135 8.88 17.84 14.55
N THR A 136 9.93 17.11 14.94
CA THR A 136 11.28 17.63 15.08
C THR A 136 12.26 16.84 14.22
N GLU A 137 13.07 17.53 13.40
CA GLU A 137 14.08 16.87 12.57
C GLU A 137 15.19 16.27 13.43
N LYS A 138 15.57 15.02 13.13
CA LYS A 138 16.75 14.36 13.66
C LYS A 138 17.80 14.21 12.56
N GLU A 139 19.05 14.54 12.88
CA GLU A 139 20.15 14.28 11.97
C GLU A 139 20.44 12.78 11.86
N SER A 140 20.58 12.27 10.64
CA SER A 140 21.09 10.92 10.40
C SER A 140 22.05 10.89 9.23
N LYS A 141 23.21 10.24 9.44
CA LYS A 141 24.21 10.01 8.40
C LYS A 141 23.95 8.74 7.59
N GLN A 142 22.94 7.96 7.97
CA GLN A 142 22.69 6.63 7.42
C GLN A 142 21.64 6.61 6.30
N LEU A 143 20.87 7.69 6.13
CA LEU A 143 19.82 7.80 5.13
C LEU A 143 19.93 9.09 4.31
N PRO A 144 19.64 9.04 3.00
CA PRO A 144 19.54 10.23 2.14
C PRO A 144 18.17 10.93 2.27
N GLY A 145 17.55 10.87 3.44
CA GLY A 145 16.20 11.36 3.72
C GLY A 145 16.12 12.15 5.02
N LYS A 146 14.93 12.66 5.33
CA LYS A 146 14.63 13.35 6.59
C LYS A 146 14.09 12.34 7.60
N ILE A 147 14.66 12.33 8.81
CA ILE A 147 14.10 11.61 9.96
C ILE A 147 13.44 12.65 10.85
N ILE A 148 12.21 12.38 11.25
CA ILE A 148 11.38 13.29 12.02
C ILE A 148 10.86 12.51 13.24
N ASP A 149 11.03 13.06 14.42
CA ASP A 149 10.36 12.59 15.62
C ASP A 149 9.03 13.33 15.76
N ILE A 150 7.94 12.59 15.73
CA ILE A 150 6.58 13.11 15.90
C ILE A 150 5.99 12.42 17.13
N PHE A 151 5.97 13.14 18.25
CA PHE A 151 5.46 12.64 19.53
C PHE A 151 6.10 11.32 20.00
N GLY A 152 7.39 11.12 19.74
CA GLY A 152 8.13 9.91 20.10
C GLY A 152 8.09 8.79 19.05
N ALA A 153 7.30 8.95 17.98
CA ALA A 153 7.32 8.04 16.84
C ALA A 153 8.30 8.54 15.77
N THR A 154 8.98 7.61 15.11
CA THR A 154 9.92 7.90 14.02
C THR A 154 9.18 7.91 12.69
N GLU A 155 9.15 9.08 12.05
CA GLU A 155 8.70 9.28 10.68
C GLU A 155 9.93 9.48 9.78
N ILE A 156 9.94 8.87 8.59
CA ILE A 156 11.02 9.02 7.62
C ILE A 156 10.42 9.34 6.26
N VAL A 157 10.95 10.33 5.55
CA VAL A 157 10.58 10.62 4.16
C VAL A 157 11.79 10.88 3.29
N PHE A 158 11.76 10.36 2.06
CA PHE A 158 12.77 10.57 1.04
C PHE A 158 12.22 10.42 -0.37
N ALA A 159 12.94 11.00 -1.34
CA ALA A 159 12.73 10.73 -2.76
C ALA A 159 13.70 9.64 -3.26
N ALA A 160 13.22 8.77 -4.15
CA ALA A 160 13.98 7.70 -4.78
C ALA A 160 13.58 7.56 -6.26
N GLY A 161 14.27 8.30 -7.14
CA GLY A 161 13.86 8.42 -8.54
C GLY A 161 12.48 9.06 -8.62
N ARG A 162 11.56 8.46 -9.39
CA ARG A 162 10.17 8.94 -9.50
C ARG A 162 9.30 8.70 -8.27
N PHE A 163 9.80 8.00 -7.26
CA PHE A 163 9.03 7.66 -6.07
C PHE A 163 9.35 8.61 -4.92
N VAL A 164 8.34 8.89 -4.12
CA VAL A 164 8.51 9.34 -2.74
C VAL A 164 8.15 8.19 -1.83
N ALA A 165 8.93 7.99 -0.78
CA ALA A 165 8.81 6.83 0.09
C ALA A 165 9.30 7.13 1.50
N GLY A 166 8.97 6.24 2.43
CA GLY A 166 9.22 6.50 3.83
C GLY A 166 8.78 5.41 4.79
N VAL A 167 8.83 5.77 6.06
CA VAL A 167 8.34 4.99 7.20
C VAL A 167 7.39 5.87 7.98
N HIS A 168 6.22 5.33 8.30
CA HIS A 168 5.19 6.02 9.05
C HIS A 168 5.14 5.54 10.50
N GLU A 169 5.23 6.50 11.45
CA GLU A 169 5.02 6.31 12.89
C GLU A 169 5.67 5.04 13.50
N ALA A 170 6.98 4.84 13.30
CA ALA A 170 7.66 3.67 13.85
C ALA A 170 8.19 3.91 15.28
N ASP A 171 7.94 2.98 16.19
CA ASP A 171 8.42 3.05 17.58
C ASP A 171 9.95 2.90 17.70
N ASN A 172 10.56 2.17 16.77
CA ASN A 172 11.99 1.85 16.78
C ASN A 172 12.71 2.49 15.59
N GLU A 173 13.49 3.54 15.87
CA GLU A 173 14.23 4.30 14.86
C GLU A 173 15.19 3.42 14.04
N ALA A 174 15.90 2.49 14.67
CA ALA A 174 16.85 1.62 13.96
C ALA A 174 16.14 0.65 13.00
N ALA A 175 14.97 0.12 13.40
CA ALA A 175 14.13 -0.70 12.54
C ALA A 175 13.55 0.12 11.39
N ALA A 176 13.09 1.34 11.65
CA ALA A 176 12.62 2.30 10.65
C ALA A 176 13.70 2.59 9.60
N ILE A 177 14.92 2.91 10.04
CA ILE A 177 16.03 3.19 9.14
C ILE A 177 16.33 1.99 8.23
N LYS A 178 16.36 0.78 8.80
CA LYS A 178 16.61 -0.45 8.04
C LYS A 178 15.50 -0.70 7.01
N ALA A 179 14.23 -0.51 7.38
CA ALA A 179 13.10 -0.66 6.46
C ALA A 179 13.14 0.37 5.32
N ALA A 180 13.45 1.63 5.62
CA ALA A 180 13.60 2.70 4.65
C ALA A 180 14.71 2.42 3.62
N ILE A 181 15.88 1.94 4.08
CA ILE A 181 16.99 1.54 3.19
C ILE A 181 16.57 0.38 2.28
N MET A 182 15.95 -0.66 2.84
CA MET A 182 15.46 -1.81 2.06
C MET A 182 14.48 -1.38 0.98
N LEU A 183 13.53 -0.51 1.32
CA LEU A 183 12.54 0.01 0.37
C LEU A 183 13.21 0.84 -0.72
N LYS A 184 14.09 1.77 -0.36
CA LYS A 184 14.84 2.60 -1.32
C LYS A 184 15.62 1.75 -2.32
N ASP A 185 16.32 0.73 -1.84
CA ASP A 185 17.13 -0.15 -2.68
C ASP A 185 16.28 -0.98 -3.64
N ASN A 186 15.02 -1.24 -3.31
CA ASN A 186 14.08 -1.94 -4.19
C ASN A 186 13.44 -0.98 -5.20
N LEU A 187 13.04 0.22 -4.77
CA LEU A 187 12.48 1.26 -5.64
C LEU A 187 13.47 1.74 -6.70
N THR A 188 14.75 1.84 -6.36
CA THR A 188 15.82 2.24 -7.30
C THR A 188 16.12 1.18 -8.36
N LYS A 189 15.74 -0.08 -8.13
CA LYS A 189 15.83 -1.19 -9.11
C LYS A 189 14.57 -1.32 -9.96
N ALA A 190 13.49 -0.62 -9.61
CA ALA A 190 12.25 -0.70 -10.35
C ALA A 190 12.45 -0.16 -11.78
N PRO A 191 11.93 -0.86 -12.81
CA PRO A 191 12.07 -0.40 -14.18
C PRO A 191 11.39 0.96 -14.37
N VAL A 192 12.11 1.89 -15.00
CA VAL A 192 11.53 3.13 -15.53
C VAL A 192 10.56 2.71 -16.64
N LYS A 193 9.28 3.08 -16.49
CA LYS A 193 8.27 2.82 -17.54
C LYS A 193 8.48 3.76 -18.72
#